data_AF-A0A1Q7NY61-F1
#
_entry.id   AF-A0A1Q7NY61-F1
#
_cell.length_a   1.000
_cell.length_b   1.000
_cell.length_c   1.000
_cell.angle_alpha   90.00
_cell.angle_beta   90.00
_cell.angle_gamma   90.00
#
_symmetry.space_group_name_H-M   'P 1'
#
loop_
_entity.id
_entity.type
_entity.pdbx_description
1 polymer ?
#
loop_
_entity_poly.entity_id
_entity_poly.type
_entity_poly.pdbx_seq_one_letter_code
_entity_poly.pdbx_strand_id
1 'polypeptide(L)'
;MNRIAIVLLGGGIIMGLGLVAIPASADPLHIACTSSTVCTGASVTLATSNTTPTFDIISMDTGGLRGTGFLGVLVPSVLGPDATASFTVTGGTFLESIAFTSGALGDVGNLNEPFFSDYTLSSLASASAQAGVTASSFTAYEFNLGAYDSPGGGAAGISGLSAGSLPTGTVLVAWVETGAGSGVQTPLSESLTVVPEPGTLALLGSGLVGLAALLRKRLVHPIRDDVV
;
A
#
# COMPACT_ATOMS: atom_id res chain seq x y z
N MET A 1 16.67 53.97 -18.89
CA MET A 1 16.48 52.89 -19.90
C MET A 1 16.58 51.56 -19.18
N ASN A 2 15.44 51.10 -18.70
CA ASN A 2 15.28 50.12 -17.64
C ASN A 2 13.93 49.46 -17.94
N ARG A 3 13.90 48.22 -18.47
CA ARG A 3 12.72 47.33 -18.56
C ARG A 3 12.89 46.05 -19.42
N ILE A 4 13.99 45.85 -20.14
CA ILE A 4 14.13 44.68 -21.05
C ILE A 4 14.89 43.48 -20.41
N ALA A 5 15.62 43.68 -19.32
CA ALA A 5 16.51 42.64 -18.77
C ALA A 5 15.88 41.68 -17.73
N ILE A 6 14.64 41.92 -17.27
CA ILE A 6 14.07 41.16 -16.13
C ILE A 6 13.16 39.99 -16.57
N VAL A 7 12.72 39.94 -17.83
CA VAL A 7 11.77 38.92 -18.30
C VAL A 7 12.45 37.61 -18.74
N LEU A 8 13.75 37.62 -19.04
CA LEU A 8 14.47 36.45 -19.54
C LEU A 8 15.05 35.52 -18.45
N LEU A 9 15.15 35.98 -17.20
CA LEU A 9 15.62 35.14 -16.09
C LEU A 9 14.51 34.37 -15.36
N GLY A 10 13.24 34.76 -15.52
CA GLY A 10 12.12 34.10 -14.84
C GLY A 10 11.61 32.82 -15.52
N GLY A 11 11.89 32.64 -16.82
CA GLY A 11 11.41 31.50 -17.61
C GLY A 11 12.29 30.24 -17.51
N GLY A 12 13.59 30.40 -17.24
CA GLY A 12 14.55 29.29 -17.20
C GLY A 12 14.51 28.46 -15.92
N ILE A 13 14.04 29.03 -14.80
CA ILE A 13 14.04 28.36 -13.49
C ILE A 13 12.82 27.43 -13.32
N ILE A 14 11.70 27.70 -14.00
CA ILE A 14 10.49 26.85 -13.91
C ILE A 14 10.61 25.59 -14.78
N MET A 15 11.48 25.60 -15.80
CA MET A 15 11.68 24.46 -16.71
C MET A 15 12.67 23.40 -16.17
N GLY A 16 13.33 23.66 -15.03
CA GLY A 16 14.31 22.76 -14.41
C GLY A 16 13.75 21.82 -13.34
N LEU A 17 12.57 22.09 -12.77
CA LEU A 17 12.00 21.28 -11.68
C LEU A 17 11.05 20.16 -12.13
N GLY A 18 10.83 19.97 -13.43
CA GLY A 18 9.82 19.05 -13.94
C GLY A 18 10.29 17.62 -14.27
N LEU A 19 11.57 17.27 -14.11
CA LEU A 19 12.14 16.08 -14.77
C LEU A 19 12.78 15.02 -13.87
N VAL A 20 12.49 15.03 -12.56
CA VAL A 20 12.86 13.88 -11.71
C VAL A 20 11.67 13.41 -10.88
N ALA A 21 10.51 13.25 -11.53
CA ALA A 21 9.50 12.34 -11.02
C ALA A 21 10.01 10.92 -11.29
N ILE A 22 10.76 10.37 -10.34
CA ILE A 22 11.04 8.93 -10.32
C ILE A 22 9.66 8.28 -10.16
N PRO A 23 9.21 7.41 -11.07
CA PRO A 23 7.94 6.72 -10.88
C PRO A 23 8.02 5.99 -9.55
N ALA A 24 7.11 6.31 -8.63
CA ALA A 24 6.87 5.46 -7.48
C ALA A 24 6.35 4.13 -8.04
N SER A 25 7.14 3.07 -7.96
CA SER A 25 6.66 1.74 -8.29
C SER A 25 5.63 1.36 -7.24
N ALA A 26 4.39 1.14 -7.65
CA ALA A 26 3.43 0.44 -6.80
C ALA A 26 4.00 -0.93 -6.41
N ASP A 27 3.78 -1.37 -5.17
CA ASP A 27 4.27 -2.66 -4.74
C ASP A 27 3.64 -3.78 -5.57
N PRO A 28 4.40 -4.83 -5.92
CA PRO A 28 3.93 -5.79 -6.90
C PRO A 28 2.93 -6.83 -6.34
N LEU A 29 2.68 -6.86 -5.02
CA LEU A 29 1.79 -7.82 -4.34
C LEU A 29 0.75 -7.10 -3.48
N HIS A 30 -0.51 -7.48 -3.61
CA HIS A 30 -1.63 -6.83 -2.92
C HIS A 30 -2.64 -7.86 -2.38
N ILE A 31 -3.28 -7.52 -1.26
CA ILE A 31 -4.50 -8.21 -0.79
C ILE A 31 -5.71 -7.49 -1.39
N ALA A 32 -6.51 -8.20 -2.18
CA ALA A 32 -7.73 -7.68 -2.78
C ALA A 32 -8.95 -8.29 -2.10
N CYS A 33 -9.76 -7.48 -1.42
CA CYS A 33 -11.01 -7.97 -0.85
C CYS A 33 -12.00 -8.39 -1.94
N THR A 34 -12.68 -9.50 -1.72
CA THR A 34 -13.76 -9.96 -2.59
C THR A 34 -15.12 -9.46 -2.07
N SER A 35 -16.16 -9.56 -2.90
CA SER A 35 -17.45 -8.85 -2.77
C SER A 35 -18.21 -8.99 -1.43
N SER A 36 -17.81 -9.88 -0.53
CA SER A 36 -18.40 -9.99 0.82
C SER A 36 -17.64 -9.20 1.90
N THR A 37 -16.46 -8.67 1.57
CA THR A 37 -15.55 -7.99 2.50
C THR A 37 -15.19 -6.62 1.96
N VAL A 38 -15.27 -5.61 2.82
CA VAL A 38 -14.83 -4.25 2.49
C VAL A 38 -13.44 -4.05 3.08
N CYS A 39 -12.44 -3.93 2.20
CA CYS A 39 -11.16 -3.34 2.55
C CYS A 39 -11.41 -1.85 2.78
N THR A 40 -11.01 -1.28 3.91
CA THR A 40 -11.10 0.17 4.14
C THR A 40 -10.23 0.87 3.08
N GLY A 41 -10.85 1.71 2.24
CA GLY A 41 -10.14 2.41 1.17
C GLY A 41 -8.98 3.25 1.70
N ALA A 42 -7.84 3.25 0.99
CA ALA A 42 -6.53 3.79 1.39
C ALA A 42 -5.70 2.92 2.38
N SER A 43 -6.15 1.71 2.71
CA SER A 43 -5.34 0.74 3.43
C SER A 43 -4.84 -0.35 2.47
N VAL A 44 -3.53 -0.37 2.21
CA VAL A 44 -2.81 -1.49 1.58
C VAL A 44 -2.56 -2.64 2.57
N THR A 45 -2.94 -2.44 3.83
CA THR A 45 -2.93 -3.40 4.92
C THR A 45 -4.37 -3.75 5.30
N LEU A 46 -4.72 -5.03 5.39
CA LEU A 46 -6.09 -5.37 5.76
C LEU A 46 -6.27 -5.28 7.29
N ALA A 47 -6.63 -4.11 7.79
CA ALA A 47 -7.24 -3.98 9.11
C ALA A 47 -8.74 -4.23 8.98
N THR A 48 -9.22 -5.38 9.47
CA THR A 48 -10.63 -5.78 9.24
C THR A 48 -11.54 -5.30 10.38
N SER A 49 -12.68 -4.75 10.01
CA SER A 49 -13.87 -4.66 10.87
C SER A 49 -14.87 -5.79 10.60
N ASN A 50 -14.66 -6.57 9.53
CA ASN A 50 -15.43 -7.76 9.19
C ASN A 50 -14.85 -8.95 9.95
N THR A 51 -15.70 -9.68 10.66
CA THR A 51 -15.28 -10.87 11.41
C THR A 51 -14.85 -12.00 10.49
N THR A 52 -15.30 -12.10 9.24
CA THR A 52 -14.90 -13.20 8.33
C THR A 52 -14.47 -12.64 6.98
N PRO A 53 -13.27 -12.05 6.87
CA PRO A 53 -12.81 -11.45 5.63
C PRO A 53 -12.54 -12.50 4.56
N THR A 54 -12.95 -12.18 3.33
CA THR A 54 -12.68 -12.93 2.10
C THR A 54 -11.85 -12.07 1.17
N PHE A 55 -10.77 -12.64 0.63
CA PHE A 55 -9.78 -11.90 -0.15
C PHE A 55 -9.01 -12.81 -1.10
N ASP A 56 -8.34 -12.19 -2.06
CA ASP A 56 -7.41 -12.81 -2.98
C ASP A 56 -6.03 -12.15 -2.79
N ILE A 57 -4.97 -12.87 -3.16
CA ILE A 57 -3.62 -12.31 -3.25
C ILE A 57 -3.32 -12.13 -4.73
N ILE A 58 -3.19 -10.87 -5.14
CA ILE A 58 -3.02 -10.46 -6.53
C ILE A 58 -1.63 -9.89 -6.77
N SER A 59 -1.14 -10.01 -8.00
CA SER A 59 0.06 -9.30 -8.43
C SER A 59 -0.30 -8.11 -9.30
N MET A 60 0.16 -6.93 -8.89
CA MET A 60 0.03 -5.69 -9.68
C MET A 60 1.17 -5.51 -10.68
N ASP A 61 2.23 -6.32 -10.58
CA ASP A 61 3.28 -6.37 -11.59
C ASP A 61 2.72 -6.89 -12.92
N THR A 62 3.23 -6.38 -14.03
CA THR A 62 2.89 -6.87 -15.39
C THR A 62 3.74 -8.06 -15.82
N GLY A 63 4.87 -8.32 -15.14
CA GLY A 63 5.76 -9.45 -15.44
C GLY A 63 5.31 -10.80 -14.88
N GLY A 64 4.26 -10.82 -14.04
CA GLY A 64 3.84 -11.98 -13.28
C GLY A 64 4.77 -12.30 -12.10
N LEU A 65 4.26 -13.10 -11.17
CA LEU A 65 4.96 -13.45 -9.94
C LEU A 65 4.69 -14.93 -9.61
N ARG A 66 5.76 -15.67 -9.31
CA ARG A 66 5.77 -17.11 -9.06
C ARG A 66 6.55 -17.41 -7.78
N GLY A 67 6.07 -18.31 -6.96
CA GLY A 67 6.74 -18.67 -5.72
C GLY A 67 5.88 -19.50 -4.78
N THR A 68 6.19 -19.44 -3.49
CA THR A 68 5.35 -19.97 -2.42
C THR A 68 4.67 -18.80 -1.71
N GLY A 69 3.34 -18.84 -1.61
CA GLY A 69 2.54 -17.81 -0.97
C GLY A 69 2.30 -18.12 0.51
N PHE A 70 2.29 -17.07 1.32
CA PHE A 70 2.08 -17.16 2.76
C PHE A 70 1.21 -16.00 3.25
N LEU A 71 0.58 -16.20 4.40
CA LEU A 71 -0.27 -15.22 5.06
C LEU A 71 0.11 -15.08 6.53
N GLY A 72 0.32 -13.84 6.94
CA GLY A 72 0.49 -13.41 8.32
C GLY A 72 -0.82 -12.83 8.83
N VAL A 73 -1.34 -13.38 9.91
CA VAL A 73 -2.52 -12.87 10.62
C VAL A 73 -2.08 -12.35 11.97
N LEU A 74 -2.10 -11.04 12.17
CA LEU A 74 -1.65 -10.40 13.41
C LEU A 74 -2.84 -9.96 14.24
N VAL A 75 -3.09 -10.66 15.34
CA VAL A 75 -4.22 -10.39 16.24
C VAL A 75 -3.75 -9.55 17.43
N PRO A 76 -4.33 -8.35 17.67
CA PRO A 76 -3.96 -7.51 18.81
C PRO A 76 -4.15 -8.22 20.15
N SER A 77 -3.12 -8.24 21.00
CA SER A 77 -3.18 -8.93 22.31
C SER A 77 -4.05 -8.21 23.36
N VAL A 78 -4.49 -6.98 23.08
CA VAL A 78 -5.43 -6.21 23.92
C VAL A 78 -6.82 -6.87 24.05
N LEU A 79 -7.07 -7.94 23.28
CA LEU A 79 -8.31 -8.72 23.30
C LEU A 79 -8.22 -9.99 24.16
N GLY A 80 -7.09 -10.20 24.86
CA GLY A 80 -6.90 -11.23 25.90
C GLY A 80 -6.07 -12.44 25.46
N PRO A 81 -5.41 -13.13 26.42
CA PRO A 81 -4.50 -14.25 26.16
C PRO A 81 -5.19 -15.55 25.68
N ASP A 82 -6.53 -15.62 25.73
CA ASP A 82 -7.33 -16.81 25.37
C ASP A 82 -8.01 -16.70 24.01
N ALA A 83 -7.70 -15.69 23.19
CA ALA A 83 -7.96 -15.77 21.76
C ALA A 83 -6.93 -16.70 21.13
N THR A 84 -6.89 -17.98 21.55
CA THR A 84 -6.43 -19.05 20.67
C THR A 84 -7.37 -18.95 19.49
N ALA A 85 -6.90 -18.27 18.47
CA ALA A 85 -7.77 -17.76 17.47
C ALA A 85 -8.26 -18.97 16.67
N SER A 86 -9.49 -19.40 16.98
CA SER A 86 -10.17 -20.55 16.38
C SER A 86 -10.59 -20.26 14.94
N PHE A 87 -9.83 -19.41 14.26
CA PHE A 87 -10.03 -19.11 12.86
C PHE A 87 -9.20 -20.06 12.02
N THR A 88 -9.79 -20.49 10.93
CA THR A 88 -9.10 -21.22 9.88
C THR A 88 -8.88 -20.26 8.73
N VAL A 89 -7.72 -20.38 8.06
CA VAL A 89 -7.52 -19.76 6.75
C VAL A 89 -7.87 -20.81 5.71
N THR A 90 -9.01 -20.64 5.05
CA THR A 90 -9.38 -21.51 3.93
C THR A 90 -8.36 -21.33 2.81
N GLY A 91 -7.79 -22.43 2.33
CA GLY A 91 -6.70 -22.41 1.34
C GLY A 91 -5.30 -22.29 1.95
N GLY A 92 -5.18 -22.23 3.28
CA GLY A 92 -3.90 -22.18 3.99
C GLY A 92 -3.71 -23.32 5.00
N THR A 93 -2.45 -23.68 5.24
CA THR A 93 -2.03 -24.60 6.31
C THR A 93 -1.32 -23.80 7.38
N PHE A 94 -1.78 -23.92 8.63
CA PHE A 94 -1.11 -23.28 9.78
C PHE A 94 0.32 -23.82 9.94
N LEU A 95 1.28 -22.91 10.11
CA LEU A 95 2.67 -23.25 10.37
C LEU A 95 3.01 -23.00 11.84
N GLU A 96 2.93 -21.74 12.26
CA GLU A 96 3.33 -21.34 13.60
C GLU A 96 2.60 -20.11 14.10
N SER A 97 2.76 -19.83 15.38
CA SER A 97 2.30 -18.60 16.02
C SER A 97 3.30 -18.11 17.04
N ILE A 98 3.52 -16.80 17.09
CA ILE A 98 4.46 -16.17 18.01
C ILE A 98 3.88 -14.91 18.63
N ALA A 99 4.26 -14.64 19.88
CA ALA A 99 3.97 -13.37 20.51
C ALA A 99 4.90 -12.28 19.94
N PHE A 100 4.32 -11.27 19.30
CA PHE A 100 5.03 -10.16 18.68
C PHE A 100 4.86 -8.89 19.52
N THR A 101 5.93 -8.47 20.19
CA THR A 101 5.90 -7.40 21.20
C THR A 101 6.89 -6.26 20.93
N SER A 102 7.79 -6.41 19.95
CA SER A 102 8.77 -5.39 19.57
C SER A 102 9.48 -5.73 18.26
N GLY A 103 10.13 -4.73 17.65
CA GLY A 103 10.96 -4.91 16.46
C GLY A 103 10.16 -5.00 15.17
N ALA A 104 10.76 -5.65 14.18
CA ALA A 104 10.15 -5.99 12.89
C ALA A 104 9.69 -7.45 12.89
N LEU A 105 8.61 -7.75 12.17
CA LEU A 105 8.05 -9.11 12.10
C LEU A 105 9.07 -10.14 11.58
N GLY A 106 10.04 -9.68 10.79
CA GLY A 106 11.13 -10.48 10.23
C GLY A 106 12.32 -10.74 11.14
N ASP A 107 12.37 -10.14 12.33
CA ASP A 107 13.52 -10.26 13.22
C ASP A 107 13.68 -11.70 13.77
N VAL A 108 14.92 -12.06 14.09
CA VAL A 108 15.27 -13.31 14.77
C VAL A 108 14.64 -13.30 16.16
N GLY A 109 13.54 -14.02 16.34
CA GLY A 109 12.72 -14.02 17.55
C GLY A 109 11.25 -13.64 17.31
N ASN A 110 10.91 -13.23 16.10
CA ASN A 110 9.55 -13.11 15.57
C ASN A 110 9.32 -14.23 14.53
N LEU A 111 8.67 -13.96 13.40
CA LEU A 111 8.50 -14.97 12.34
C LEU A 111 9.81 -15.27 11.59
N ASN A 112 10.87 -14.51 11.85
CA ASN A 112 12.20 -14.74 11.27
C ASN A 112 12.20 -14.76 9.72
N GLU A 113 11.35 -13.92 9.15
CA GLU A 113 11.20 -13.73 7.71
C GLU A 113 12.00 -12.51 7.25
N PRO A 114 13.20 -12.69 6.66
CA PRO A 114 14.16 -11.59 6.47
C PRO A 114 13.68 -10.47 5.53
N PHE A 115 12.56 -10.64 4.83
CA PHE A 115 11.97 -9.62 3.96
C PHE A 115 11.00 -8.67 4.68
N PHE A 116 10.63 -8.96 5.93
CA PHE A 116 9.67 -8.16 6.70
C PHE A 116 10.31 -7.02 7.49
N SER A 117 11.24 -6.28 6.89
CA SER A 117 11.82 -5.10 7.56
C SER A 117 10.79 -3.98 7.78
N ASP A 118 9.75 -3.92 6.93
CA ASP A 118 8.77 -2.83 6.91
C ASP A 118 7.63 -3.06 7.92
N TYR A 119 7.48 -4.30 8.39
CA TYR A 119 6.42 -4.73 9.30
C TYR A 119 6.85 -4.54 10.76
N THR A 120 7.14 -3.31 11.13
CA THR A 120 7.47 -2.93 12.51
C THR A 120 6.24 -2.98 13.41
N LEU A 121 6.43 -3.19 14.71
CA LEU A 121 5.33 -3.13 15.68
C LEU A 121 4.57 -1.80 15.58
N SER A 122 5.26 -0.69 15.41
CA SER A 122 4.64 0.63 15.26
C SER A 122 3.75 0.71 14.02
N SER A 123 4.23 0.24 12.86
CA SER A 123 3.44 0.32 11.62
C SER A 123 2.20 -0.58 11.68
N LEU A 124 2.32 -1.75 12.30
CA LEU A 124 1.21 -2.67 12.54
C LEU A 124 0.22 -2.14 13.58
N ALA A 125 0.70 -1.53 14.67
CA ALA A 125 -0.14 -0.91 15.69
C ALA A 125 -0.98 0.24 15.11
N SER A 126 -0.39 1.07 14.25
CA SER A 126 -1.12 2.12 13.59
C SER A 126 -2.13 1.58 12.56
N ALA A 127 -1.81 0.48 11.86
CA ALA A 127 -2.77 -0.20 10.99
C ALA A 127 -3.99 -0.69 11.78
N SER A 128 -3.79 -1.31 12.95
CA SER A 128 -4.89 -1.66 13.87
C SER A 128 -5.67 -0.44 14.35
N ALA A 129 -5.00 0.70 14.56
CA ALA A 129 -5.65 1.94 15.00
C ALA A 129 -6.61 2.50 13.94
N GLN A 130 -6.42 2.20 12.66
CA GLN A 130 -7.38 2.53 11.59
C GLN A 130 -8.74 1.83 11.80
N ALA A 131 -8.75 0.68 12.48
CA ALA A 131 -9.95 -0.02 12.91
C ALA A 131 -10.39 0.35 14.34
N GLY A 132 -9.82 1.39 14.93
CA GLY A 132 -10.15 1.87 16.28
C GLY A 132 -9.51 1.09 17.42
N VAL A 133 -8.52 0.23 17.14
CA VAL A 133 -7.84 -0.61 18.14
C VAL A 133 -6.41 -0.15 18.36
N THR A 134 -6.10 0.30 19.58
CA THR A 134 -4.73 0.62 19.98
C THR A 134 -4.01 -0.65 20.45
N ALA A 135 -3.27 -1.29 19.56
CA ALA A 135 -2.48 -2.47 19.88
C ALA A 135 -1.10 -2.10 20.43
N SER A 136 -0.69 -2.69 21.55
CA SER A 136 0.69 -2.61 22.08
C SER A 136 1.52 -3.87 21.79
N SER A 137 0.86 -4.93 21.36
CA SER A 137 1.44 -6.22 20.99
C SER A 137 0.44 -7.02 20.15
N PHE A 138 0.94 -8.04 19.47
CA PHE A 138 0.15 -8.95 18.66
C PHE A 138 0.51 -10.40 18.98
N THR A 139 -0.40 -11.31 18.67
CA THR A 139 -0.03 -12.68 18.33
C THR A 139 -0.01 -12.79 16.82
N ALA A 140 1.16 -13.06 16.24
CA ALA A 140 1.32 -13.27 14.81
C ALA A 140 1.15 -14.76 14.51
N TYR A 141 0.27 -15.08 13.57
CA TYR A 141 0.04 -16.43 13.07
C TYR A 141 0.49 -16.51 11.62
N GLU A 142 1.21 -17.57 11.27
CA GLU A 142 1.68 -17.82 9.93
C GLU A 142 0.93 -19.00 9.28
N PHE A 143 0.53 -18.81 8.03
CA PHE A 143 -0.08 -19.83 7.20
C PHE A 143 0.64 -19.97 5.88
N ASN A 144 0.96 -21.20 5.50
CA ASN A 144 1.43 -21.55 4.17
C ASN A 144 0.23 -21.73 3.23
N LEU A 145 0.15 -20.94 2.17
CA LEU A 145 -0.94 -20.99 1.18
C LEU A 145 -0.60 -21.87 -0.02
N GLY A 146 0.61 -22.42 -0.08
CA GLY A 146 1.09 -23.26 -1.17
C GLY A 146 1.65 -22.45 -2.34
N ALA A 147 1.55 -23.01 -3.55
CA ALA A 147 2.10 -22.40 -4.75
C ALA A 147 1.35 -21.10 -5.09
N TYR A 148 2.11 -20.02 -5.29
CA TYR A 148 1.62 -18.76 -5.80
C TYR A 148 1.94 -18.63 -7.29
N ASP A 149 0.92 -18.39 -8.12
CA ASP A 149 1.03 -18.40 -9.57
C ASP A 149 0.21 -17.28 -10.23
N SER A 150 0.70 -16.04 -10.24
CA SER A 150 0.02 -14.93 -10.95
C SER A 150 0.69 -14.57 -12.29
N PRO A 151 -0.07 -14.39 -13.39
CA PRO A 151 0.44 -13.82 -14.64
C PRO A 151 0.64 -12.29 -14.56
N GLY A 152 0.28 -11.65 -13.44
CA GLY A 152 0.38 -10.20 -13.27
C GLY A 152 -0.86 -9.42 -13.71
N GLY A 153 -0.75 -8.09 -13.74
CA GLY A 153 -1.80 -7.19 -14.23
C GLY A 153 -3.07 -7.17 -13.37
N GLY A 154 -2.94 -7.44 -12.07
CA GLY A 154 -4.06 -7.55 -11.12
C GLY A 154 -4.66 -8.96 -11.02
N ALA A 155 -4.09 -9.95 -11.71
CA ALA A 155 -4.55 -11.33 -11.60
C ALA A 155 -4.18 -11.95 -10.25
N ALA A 156 -5.12 -12.70 -9.67
CA ALA A 156 -4.89 -13.47 -8.46
C ALA A 156 -3.91 -14.61 -8.71
N GLY A 157 -2.86 -14.70 -7.90
CA GLY A 157 -2.01 -15.89 -7.84
C GLY A 157 -2.56 -16.93 -6.87
N ILE A 158 -3.33 -16.49 -5.87
CA ILE A 158 -4.11 -17.32 -4.94
C ILE A 158 -5.46 -16.64 -4.74
N SER A 159 -6.55 -17.39 -4.86
CA SER A 159 -7.92 -16.84 -4.80
C SER A 159 -8.81 -17.62 -3.85
N GLY A 160 -9.90 -16.98 -3.42
CA GLY A 160 -10.92 -17.60 -2.57
C GLY A 160 -10.45 -17.83 -1.14
N LEU A 161 -9.51 -17.01 -0.65
CA LEU A 161 -9.07 -17.10 0.73
C LEU A 161 -10.14 -16.51 1.65
N SER A 162 -10.31 -17.15 2.81
CA SER A 162 -11.08 -16.58 3.90
C SER A 162 -10.38 -16.85 5.22
N ALA A 163 -10.19 -15.83 6.02
CA ALA A 163 -9.87 -16.02 7.42
C ALA A 163 -11.20 -16.07 8.18
N GLY A 164 -11.39 -17.10 9.01
CA GLY A 164 -12.58 -17.25 9.87
C GLY A 164 -12.75 -16.08 10.84
N SER A 165 -13.51 -16.26 11.93
CA SER A 165 -13.81 -15.18 12.88
C SER A 165 -12.57 -14.47 13.45
N LEU A 166 -12.19 -13.33 12.88
CA LEU A 166 -11.08 -12.48 13.31
C LEU A 166 -11.57 -11.38 14.25
N PRO A 167 -10.83 -11.09 15.33
CA PRO A 167 -11.10 -9.92 16.15
C PRO A 167 -10.86 -8.60 15.39
N THR A 168 -11.59 -7.54 15.78
CA THR A 168 -11.39 -6.21 15.20
C THR A 168 -9.97 -5.72 15.46
N GLY A 169 -9.38 -5.06 14.46
CA GLY A 169 -8.00 -4.59 14.54
C GLY A 169 -6.96 -5.65 14.16
N THR A 170 -7.39 -6.87 13.83
CA THR A 170 -6.49 -7.84 13.18
C THR A 170 -5.98 -7.30 11.86
N VAL A 171 -4.66 -7.42 11.68
CA VAL A 171 -3.93 -7.01 10.48
C VAL A 171 -3.56 -8.24 9.67
N LEU A 172 -3.93 -8.25 8.39
CA LEU A 172 -3.45 -9.27 7.44
C LEU A 172 -2.32 -8.71 6.59
N VAL A 173 -1.25 -9.49 6.48
CA VAL A 173 -0.13 -9.27 5.56
C VAL A 173 0.09 -10.55 4.75
N ALA A 174 0.49 -10.43 3.49
CA ALA A 174 0.84 -11.57 2.67
C ALA A 174 2.22 -11.38 2.04
N TRP A 175 2.86 -12.49 1.71
CA TRP A 175 4.12 -12.49 0.98
C TRP A 175 4.23 -13.69 0.07
N VAL A 176 5.13 -13.57 -0.90
CA VAL A 176 5.50 -14.61 -1.83
C VAL A 176 7.01 -14.78 -1.79
N GLU A 177 7.48 -15.96 -1.41
CA GLU A 177 8.88 -16.33 -1.52
C GLU A 177 9.19 -16.78 -2.96
N THR A 178 10.04 -16.03 -3.66
CA THR A 178 10.43 -16.32 -5.04
C THR A 178 11.70 -17.19 -5.12
N GLY A 179 12.39 -17.39 -4.00
CA GLY A 179 13.57 -18.23 -3.87
C GLY A 179 14.24 -18.07 -2.50
N ALA A 180 15.32 -18.83 -2.25
CA ALA A 180 16.05 -18.74 -0.98
C ALA A 180 16.60 -17.31 -0.78
N GLY A 181 16.15 -16.62 0.26
CA GLY A 181 16.65 -15.27 0.52
C GLY A 181 15.99 -14.18 -0.35
N SER A 182 14.86 -14.44 -1.03
CA SER A 182 14.14 -13.42 -1.79
C SER A 182 12.62 -13.60 -1.73
N GLY A 183 11.90 -12.52 -1.45
CA GLY A 183 10.44 -12.49 -1.48
C GLY A 183 9.87 -11.12 -1.78
N VAL A 184 8.56 -11.11 -2.06
CA VAL A 184 7.74 -9.91 -2.28
C VAL A 184 6.66 -9.89 -1.22
N GLN A 185 6.39 -8.74 -0.63
CA GLN A 185 5.40 -8.58 0.44
C GLN A 185 4.32 -7.56 0.08
N THR A 186 3.17 -7.67 0.74
CA THR A 186 2.10 -6.67 0.64
C THR A 186 2.51 -5.36 1.30
N PRO A 187 2.20 -4.19 0.74
CA PRO A 187 2.60 -2.95 1.39
C PRO A 187 1.89 -2.66 2.71
N LEU A 188 2.59 -1.95 3.60
CA LEU A 188 2.02 -1.35 4.81
C LEU A 188 1.91 0.16 4.64
N SER A 189 0.67 0.70 4.63
CA SER A 189 0.36 2.05 4.14
C SER A 189 1.03 3.19 4.88
N GLU A 190 1.56 2.94 6.08
CA GLU A 190 2.28 3.96 6.85
C GLU A 190 3.61 4.38 6.21
N SER A 191 4.14 3.60 5.26
CA SER A 191 5.31 4.00 4.45
C SER A 191 4.96 5.03 3.36
N LEU A 192 3.68 5.18 3.00
CA LEU A 192 3.20 6.18 2.05
C LEU A 192 2.71 7.42 2.81
N THR A 193 3.67 8.24 3.25
CA THR A 193 3.40 9.66 3.57
C THR A 193 2.96 10.38 2.30
N VAL A 194 1.65 10.27 1.96
CA VAL A 194 0.91 11.02 0.94
C VAL A 194 1.81 11.57 -0.18
N VAL A 195 2.46 10.68 -0.93
CA VAL A 195 3.04 11.05 -2.21
C VAL A 195 1.89 10.93 -3.20
N PRO A 196 1.39 12.04 -3.78
CA PRO A 196 0.37 11.95 -4.80
C PRO A 196 0.89 11.06 -5.91
N GLU A 197 0.09 10.08 -6.32
CA GLU A 197 0.44 9.16 -7.41
C GLU A 197 1.02 9.96 -8.59
N PRO A 198 2.11 9.52 -9.24
CA PRO A 198 2.83 10.31 -10.24
C PRO A 198 1.93 10.93 -11.34
N GLY A 199 0.80 10.28 -11.65
CA GLY A 199 -0.22 10.78 -12.56
C GLY A 199 -0.95 12.04 -12.07
N THR A 200 -1.22 12.17 -10.77
CA THR A 200 -1.93 13.32 -10.19
C THR A 200 -1.07 14.59 -10.17
N LEU A 201 0.24 14.48 -9.92
CA LEU A 201 1.18 15.61 -10.05
C LEU A 201 1.39 16.01 -11.52
N ALA A 202 1.47 15.04 -12.44
CA ALA A 202 1.53 15.33 -13.86
C ALA A 202 0.24 15.98 -14.38
N LEU A 203 -0.92 15.55 -13.89
CA LEU A 203 -2.23 16.12 -14.24
C LEU A 203 -2.42 17.52 -13.62
N LEU A 204 -2.01 17.72 -12.36
CA LEU A 204 -2.04 19.02 -11.70
C LEU A 204 -1.06 20.00 -12.37
N GLY A 205 0.15 19.55 -12.69
CA GLY A 205 1.17 20.33 -13.40
C GLY A 205 0.73 20.71 -14.80
N SER A 206 0.21 19.76 -15.59
CA SER A 206 -0.34 20.05 -16.92
C SER A 206 -1.59 20.93 -16.87
N GLY A 207 -2.44 20.75 -15.85
CA GLY A 207 -3.61 21.59 -15.60
C GLY A 207 -3.24 23.04 -15.29
N LEU A 208 -2.22 23.28 -14.46
CA LEU A 208 -1.74 24.62 -14.13
C LEU A 208 -1.11 25.32 -15.34
N VAL A 209 -0.36 24.58 -16.16
CA VAL A 209 0.19 25.11 -17.43
C VAL A 209 -0.92 25.46 -18.41
N GLY A 210 -1.96 24.63 -18.51
CA GLY A 210 -3.15 24.91 -19.31
C GLY A 210 -3.91 26.15 -18.83
N LEU A 211 -4.05 26.32 -17.51
CA LEU A 211 -4.70 27.48 -16.90
C LEU A 211 -3.91 28.78 -17.16
N ALA A 212 -2.58 28.72 -17.05
CA ALA A 212 -1.69 29.84 -17.34
C ALA A 212 -1.77 30.27 -18.82
N ALA A 213 -1.88 29.32 -19.74
CA ALA A 213 -2.06 29.60 -21.17
C ALA A 213 -3.42 30.28 -21.46
N LEU A 214 -4.49 29.88 -20.77
CA LEU A 214 -5.82 30.50 -20.89
C LEU A 214 -5.86 31.93 -20.32
N LEU A 215 -5.25 32.15 -19.16
CA LEU A 215 -5.16 33.48 -18.54
C LEU A 215 -4.34 34.46 -19.40
N ARG A 216 -3.27 33.97 -20.05
CA ARG A 216 -2.48 34.77 -21.00
C ARG A 216 -3.30 35.23 -22.21
N LYS A 217 -4.21 34.40 -22.73
CA LYS A 217 -5.10 34.79 -23.84
C LYS A 217 -6.13 35.85 -23.44
N ARG A 218 -6.61 35.84 -22.20
CA ARG A 218 -7.56 36.86 -21.71
C ARG A 218 -6.92 38.20 -21.38
N LEU A 219 -5.69 38.20 -20.85
CA LEU A 219 -5.01 39.43 -20.45
C LEU A 219 -4.29 40.15 -21.61
N VAL A 220 -4.05 39.47 -22.73
CA VAL A 220 -3.34 40.01 -23.90
C VAL A 220 -4.29 40.36 -25.06
N HIS A 221 -5.62 40.29 -24.88
CA HIS A 221 -6.55 40.97 -25.78
C HIS A 221 -6.79 42.40 -25.29
N PRO A 222 -6.08 43.41 -25.83
CA PRO A 222 -6.45 44.80 -25.57
C PRO A 222 -7.82 45.08 -26.18
N ILE A 223 -8.59 45.82 -25.39
CA ILE A 223 -9.81 46.53 -25.77
C ILE A 223 -9.55 47.22 -27.11
N ARG A 224 -10.39 46.90 -28.09
CA ARG A 224 -10.49 47.61 -29.36
C ARG A 224 -11.17 48.94 -29.03
N ASP A 225 -10.39 49.98 -28.79
CA ASP A 225 -10.91 51.34 -28.81
C ASP A 225 -11.15 51.71 -30.28
N ASP A 226 -12.38 51.44 -30.75
CA ASP A 226 -12.98 52.25 -31.80
C ASP A 226 -13.22 53.65 -31.22
N VAL A 227 -12.86 54.71 -31.95
CA VAL A 227 -13.61 55.99 -32.10
C VAL A 227 -12.72 57.03 -32.82
N VAL A 228 -13.19 57.37 -34.04
CA VAL A 228 -13.04 58.58 -34.89
C VAL A 228 -11.64 59.04 -35.29
#